data_AF-A0AA90QKB2-F1
#
_entry.id   AF-A0AA90QKB2-F1
#
_cell.length_a   1.000
_cell.length_b   1.000
_cell.length_c   1.000
_cell.angle_alpha   90.00
_cell.angle_beta   90.00
_cell.angle_gamma   90.00
#
_symmetry.space_group_name_H-M   'P 1'
#
loop_
_entity.id
_entity.type
_entity.pdbx_description
1 polymer ?
#
loop_
_entity_poly.entity_id
_entity_poly.type
_entity_poly.pdbx_seq_one_letter_code
_entity_poly.pdbx_strand_id
1 'polypeptide(L)'
;MMGRQTTKRELFVVLSLEEYVPEDHLLRAVDRYLDLSEFRLSLADSYSHTGRPSIDPELMARMLIIGYCYGIRSERRLCEEVSMNLAYRWFCRLGLK
;
A
#
# COMPACT_ATOMS: atom_id res chain seq x y z
N MET A 1 29.05 -26.82 3.51
CA MET A 1 28.02 -27.57 4.26
C MET A 1 26.65 -27.15 3.78
N MET A 2 25.74 -28.09 3.51
CA MET A 2 24.37 -27.78 3.08
C MET A 2 23.53 -27.41 4.31
N GLY A 3 23.08 -26.16 4.40
CA GLY A 3 22.20 -25.70 5.48
C GLY A 3 20.78 -26.22 5.29
N ARG A 4 20.13 -26.65 6.37
CA ARG A 4 18.69 -26.96 6.40
C ARG A 4 17.96 -25.86 7.15
N GLN A 5 17.03 -25.17 6.49
CA GLN A 5 16.14 -24.26 7.21
C GLN A 5 15.06 -25.08 7.91
N THR A 6 14.96 -24.89 9.22
CA THR A 6 13.90 -25.45 10.05
C THR A 6 13.00 -24.30 10.46
N THR A 7 11.79 -24.22 9.90
CA THR A 7 10.87 -23.12 10.18
C THR A 7 10.23 -23.33 11.56
N LYS A 8 10.60 -22.52 12.55
CA LYS A 8 9.89 -22.46 13.83
C LYS A 8 8.59 -21.70 13.61
N ARG A 9 7.44 -22.34 13.84
CA ARG A 9 6.14 -21.67 13.87
C ARG A 9 5.98 -21.01 15.23
N GLU A 10 6.11 -19.69 15.29
CA GLU A 10 5.75 -18.92 16.48
C GLU A 10 4.23 -18.74 16.53
N LEU A 11 3.65 -18.83 17.73
CA LEU A 11 2.20 -18.74 17.94
C LEU A 11 1.67 -17.31 17.78
N PHE A 12 2.54 -16.30 17.93
CA PHE A 12 2.22 -14.89 17.76
C PHE A 12 3.42 -14.16 17.16
N VAL A 13 3.19 -13.36 16.11
CA VAL A 13 4.21 -12.49 15.51
C VAL A 13 3.63 -11.08 15.43
N VAL A 14 4.28 -10.12 16.09
CA VAL A 14 3.97 -8.70 15.92
C VAL A 14 4.74 -8.24 14.68
N LEU A 15 4.02 -7.92 13.61
CA LEU A 15 4.62 -7.47 12.36
C LEU A 15 4.43 -5.96 12.21
N SER A 16 5.54 -5.23 12.17
CA SER A 16 5.57 -3.82 11.80
C SER A 16 5.92 -3.71 10.32
N LEU A 17 4.98 -3.27 9.47
CA LEU A 17 5.28 -3.05 8.05
C LEU A 17 6.44 -2.07 7.84
N GLU A 18 6.65 -1.15 8.78
CA GLU A 18 7.75 -0.20 8.78
C GLU A 18 9.12 -0.92 8.75
N GLU A 19 9.26 -2.02 9.49
CA GLU A 19 10.52 -2.77 9.59
C GLU A 19 10.81 -3.63 8.35
N TYR A 20 9.78 -3.95 7.57
CA TYR A 20 9.91 -4.81 6.39
C TYR A 20 10.15 -4.03 5.09
N VAL A 21 10.00 -2.71 5.08
CA VAL A 21 10.28 -1.87 3.91
C VAL A 21 11.64 -1.21 4.08
N PRO A 22 12.66 -1.57 3.26
CA PRO A 22 13.99 -0.98 3.32
C PRO A 22 13.95 0.55 3.24
N GLU A 23 14.83 1.24 3.97
CA GLU A 23 14.87 2.71 4.02
C GLU A 23 15.13 3.36 2.65
N ASP A 24 15.88 2.67 1.78
CA ASP A 24 16.24 3.08 0.42
C ASP A 24 15.17 2.71 -0.63
N HIS A 25 14.04 2.13 -0.21
CA HIS A 25 12.98 1.72 -1.11
C HIS A 25 12.31 2.93 -1.81
N LEU A 26 12.09 2.82 -3.13
CA LEU A 26 11.52 3.90 -3.96
C LEU A 26 10.23 4.49 -3.36
N LEU A 27 9.30 3.65 -2.91
CA LEU A 27 8.04 4.12 -2.33
C LEU A 27 8.21 4.93 -1.03
N ARG A 28 9.30 4.73 -0.27
CA ARG A 28 9.62 5.61 0.88
C ARG A 28 10.07 6.99 0.40
N ALA A 29 10.87 7.03 -0.66
CA ALA A 29 11.27 8.28 -1.27
C ALA A 29 10.05 9.04 -1.81
N VAL A 30 9.11 8.34 -2.47
CA VAL A 30 7.86 8.94 -2.93
C VAL A 30 7.00 9.42 -1.77
N ASP A 31 6.77 8.59 -0.75
CA ASP A 31 5.92 8.93 0.41
C ASP A 31 6.42 10.16 1.16
N ARG A 32 7.74 10.35 1.25
CA ARG A 32 8.36 11.53 1.87
C ARG A 32 7.93 12.85 1.24
N TYR A 33 7.68 12.86 -0.07
CA TYR A 33 7.32 14.07 -0.81
C TYR A 33 5.83 14.09 -1.21
N LEU A 34 5.09 13.03 -0.91
CA LEU A 34 3.68 12.90 -1.24
C LEU A 34 2.83 13.45 -0.09
N ASP A 35 2.43 14.72 -0.20
CA ASP A 35 1.44 15.31 0.70
C ASP A 35 0.04 15.19 0.12
N LEU A 36 -0.83 14.45 0.81
CA LEU A 36 -2.23 14.24 0.46
C LEU A 36 -3.20 14.78 1.53
N SER A 37 -2.71 15.59 2.46
CA SER A 37 -3.48 16.06 3.63
C SER A 37 -4.80 16.77 3.24
N GLU A 38 -4.76 17.58 2.18
CA GLU A 38 -5.92 18.32 1.66
C GLU A 38 -6.67 17.58 0.54
N PHE A 39 -6.16 16.43 0.10
CA PHE A 39 -6.64 15.76 -1.11
C PHE A 39 -8.12 15.37 -1.00
N ARG A 40 -8.50 14.78 0.14
CA ARG A 40 -9.88 14.39 0.40
C ARG A 40 -10.83 15.59 0.43
N LEU A 41 -10.43 16.69 1.06
CA LEU A 41 -11.23 17.90 1.17
C LEU A 41 -11.45 18.53 -0.22
N SER A 42 -10.40 18.59 -1.04
CA SER A 42 -10.48 19.15 -2.40
C SER A 42 -11.45 18.38 -3.32
N LEU A 43 -11.68 17.10 -3.04
CA LEU A 43 -12.55 16.24 -3.84
C LEU A 43 -13.96 16.08 -3.25
N ALA A 44 -14.23 16.59 -2.06
CA ALA A 44 -15.46 16.30 -1.31
C ALA A 44 -16.73 16.59 -2.12
N ASP A 45 -16.77 17.71 -2.84
CA ASP A 45 -17.93 18.13 -3.66
C ASP A 45 -18.17 17.24 -4.88
N SER A 46 -17.18 16.44 -5.27
CA SER A 46 -17.31 15.48 -6.39
C SER A 46 -17.92 14.13 -5.97
N TYR A 47 -18.09 13.88 -4.66
CA TYR A 47 -18.61 12.62 -4.15
C TYR A 47 -20.06 12.76 -3.64
N SER A 48 -20.89 11.77 -3.94
CA SER A 48 -22.25 11.69 -3.41
C SER A 48 -22.26 11.42 -1.90
N HIS A 49 -23.17 12.08 -1.18
CA HIS A 49 -23.46 11.78 0.23
C HIS A 49 -24.37 10.54 0.40
N THR A 50 -24.90 9.97 -0.68
CA THR A 50 -25.79 8.80 -0.67
C THR A 50 -25.28 7.68 -1.56
N GLY A 51 -25.66 6.43 -1.24
CA GLY A 51 -25.28 5.23 -1.98
C GLY A 51 -24.18 4.41 -1.32
N ARG A 52 -23.57 3.49 -2.10
CA ARG A 52 -22.46 2.67 -1.62
C ARG A 52 -21.21 3.55 -1.48
N PRO A 53 -20.51 3.52 -0.33
CA PRO A 53 -19.24 4.22 -0.18
C PRO A 53 -18.24 3.83 -1.27
N SER A 54 -17.64 4.84 -1.89
CA SER A 54 -16.53 4.67 -2.84
C SER A 54 -15.26 4.20 -2.12
N ILE A 55 -14.26 3.82 -2.91
CA ILE A 55 -12.89 3.64 -2.41
C ILE A 55 -12.37 5.00 -1.93
N ASP A 56 -11.57 4.98 -0.87
CA ASP A 56 -10.91 6.17 -0.36
C ASP A 56 -10.03 6.83 -1.46
N PRO A 57 -10.19 8.13 -1.74
CA PRO A 57 -9.46 8.78 -2.82
C PRO A 57 -7.94 8.78 -2.59
N GLU A 58 -7.47 8.87 -1.34
CA GLU A 58 -6.05 8.82 -1.02
C GLU A 58 -5.48 7.43 -1.33
N LEU A 59 -6.22 6.38 -0.95
CA LEU A 59 -5.86 5.00 -1.29
C LEU A 59 -5.78 4.81 -2.81
N MET A 60 -6.79 5.29 -3.54
CA MET A 60 -6.80 5.20 -5.00
C MET A 60 -5.58 5.90 -5.61
N ALA A 61 -5.26 7.12 -5.17
CA ALA A 61 -4.09 7.86 -5.65
C ALA A 61 -2.78 7.11 -5.39
N ARG A 62 -2.58 6.59 -4.17
CA ARG A 62 -1.40 5.79 -3.80
C ARG A 62 -1.29 4.51 -4.65
N MET A 63 -2.40 3.82 -4.88
CA MET A 63 -2.43 2.64 -5.77
C MET A 63 -2.01 3.02 -7.20
N LEU A 64 -2.56 4.09 -7.75
CA LEU A 64 -2.20 4.53 -9.11
C LEU A 64 -0.72 4.90 -9.21
N ILE A 65 -0.15 5.58 -8.21
CA ILE A 65 1.29 5.89 -8.16
C ILE A 65 2.12 4.60 -8.22
N ILE A 66 1.78 3.56 -7.46
CA ILE A 66 2.42 2.25 -7.57
C ILE A 66 2.32 1.72 -9.01
N GLY A 67 1.13 1.79 -9.60
CA GLY A 67 0.90 1.36 -10.99
C GLY A 67 1.82 2.06 -11.98
N TYR A 68 2.01 3.37 -11.86
CA TYR A 68 2.90 4.14 -12.70
C TYR A 68 4.39 3.84 -12.43
N CYS A 69 4.81 3.78 -11.18
CA CYS A 69 6.21 3.50 -10.81
C CYS A 69 6.69 2.12 -11.27
N TYR A 70 5.82 1.11 -11.21
CA TYR A 70 6.17 -0.28 -11.51
C TYR A 70 5.59 -0.80 -12.83
N GLY A 71 4.97 0.07 -13.64
CA GLY A 71 4.43 -0.29 -14.95
C GLY A 71 3.25 -1.25 -14.92
N ILE A 72 2.47 -1.29 -13.83
CA ILE A 72 1.28 -2.13 -13.71
C ILE A 72 0.11 -1.42 -14.41
N ARG A 73 -0.23 -1.90 -15.61
CA ARG A 73 -1.27 -1.30 -16.47
C ARG A 73 -2.70 -1.74 -16.15
N SER A 74 -2.87 -2.85 -15.44
CA SER A 74 -4.18 -3.40 -15.11
C SER A 74 -4.54 -3.08 -13.67
N GLU A 75 -5.67 -2.41 -13.44
CA GLU A 75 -6.17 -2.11 -12.10
C GLU A 75 -6.48 -3.41 -11.33
N ARG A 76 -6.98 -4.43 -12.04
CA ARG A 76 -7.26 -5.74 -11.44
C ARG A 76 -5.98 -6.38 -10.88
N ARG A 77 -4.89 -6.33 -11.66
CA ARG A 77 -3.57 -6.78 -11.22
C ARG A 77 -3.00 -5.90 -10.11
N LEU A 78 -3.20 -4.58 -10.19
CA LEU A 78 -2.76 -3.65 -9.14
C LEU A 78 -3.40 -3.97 -7.80
N CYS A 79 -4.70 -4.27 -7.76
CA CYS A 79 -5.38 -4.74 -6.56
C CYS A 79 -4.77 -6.05 -6.02
N GLU A 80 -4.45 -7.00 -6.90
CA GLU A 80 -3.81 -8.27 -6.51
C GLU A 80 -2.41 -8.01 -5.93
N GLU A 81 -1.58 -7.21 -6.59
CA GLU A 81 -0.23 -6.86 -6.15
C GLU A 81 -0.24 -6.10 -4.82
N VAL A 82 -1.14 -5.13 -4.64
CA VAL A 82 -1.31 -4.42 -3.37
C VAL A 82 -1.76 -5.37 -2.25
N SER A 83 -2.50 -6.43 -2.56
CA SER A 83 -2.90 -7.41 -1.55
C SER A 83 -1.72 -8.26 -1.05
N MET A 84 -0.76 -8.55 -1.91
CA MET A 84 0.34 -9.50 -1.64
C MET A 84 1.67 -8.83 -1.27
N ASN A 85 1.93 -7.61 -1.73
CA ASN A 85 3.22 -6.94 -1.58
C ASN A 85 3.24 -6.03 -0.35
N LEU A 86 4.11 -6.34 0.62
CA LEU A 86 4.24 -5.60 1.88
C LEU A 86 4.60 -4.13 1.69
N ALA A 87 5.48 -3.80 0.74
CA ALA A 87 5.86 -2.42 0.47
C ALA A 87 4.70 -1.62 -0.14
N TYR A 88 3.86 -2.27 -0.95
CA TYR A 88 2.68 -1.63 -1.54
C TYR A 88 1.61 -1.38 -0.47
N ARG A 89 1.40 -2.34 0.43
CA ARG A 89 0.50 -2.16 1.59
C ARG A 89 0.97 -1.04 2.49
N TRP A 90 2.27 -1.02 2.81
CA TRP A 90 2.90 0.04 3.60
C TRP A 90 2.64 1.41 2.97
N PHE A 91 2.92 1.56 1.67
CA PHE A 91 2.72 2.82 0.95
C PHE A 91 1.25 3.25 0.89
N CYS A 92 0.34 2.28 0.77
CA CYS A 92 -1.12 2.48 0.77
C CYS A 92 -1.73 2.62 2.17
N ARG A 93 -0.93 2.64 3.24
CA ARG A 93 -1.40 2.69 4.64
C ARG A 93 -2.37 1.55 5.02
N LEU A 94 -2.21 0.39 4.38
CA LEU A 94 -3.02 -0.80 4.62
C LEU A 94 -2.33 -1.73 5.63
N GLY A 95 -3.02 -2.13 6.70
CA GLY A 95 -2.53 -3.12 7.65
C GLY A 95 -2.52 -4.55 7.08
N LEU A 96 -2.02 -5.54 7.82
CA LEU A 96 -2.12 -6.96 7.47
C LEU A 96 -3.44 -7.50 8.05
N LYS A 97 -4.50 -7.53 7.24
CA LYS A 97 -5.78 -8.17 7.57
C LYS A 97 -6.06 -9.24 6.53
#